data_AF-A0A3P9NM87-F1
#
_entry.id   AF-A0A3P9NM87-F1
#
_cell.length_a   1.000
_cell.length_b   1.000
_cell.length_c   1.000
_cell.angle_alpha   90.00
_cell.angle_beta   90.00
_cell.angle_gamma   90.00
#
_symmetry.space_group_name_H-M   'P 1'
#
loop_
_entity.id
_entity.type
_entity.pdbx_description
1 polymer ?
#
loop_
_entity_poly.entity_id
_entity_poly.type
_entity_poly.pdbx_seq_one_letter_code
_entity_poly.pdbx_strand_id
1 'polypeptide(L)'
;MSNRVVCREASHAGSWYSASGSQLNAQLEGWLSQAQSTIRPARAIIAPHAGYTYCGACAAHAYKQVDPSVTRRVFILGPSHHVPLSRCALSPADVYRTPLYDLRIDQKVYADLWKTGLFERMSLQTDEDEHSIEMHLPYTAKAMESHKDEFSIVPVLVGALSESKEQEYGRLLSKYLADPSNLFIISSDFCHWGQRFRYTYYDESQGEIYRSIEHLDKMGMSIIEQLDPISFTNYLKKYRNTICGRHPIGVLLNAVAELRKSGLEMNFSFLNYAQSSQCRNWQDSSVSYAAGALIVH
;
A
#
# COMPACT_ATOMS: atom_id res chain seq x y z
N MET A 1 27.19 -12.42 -23.15
CA MET A 1 26.75 -13.14 -21.94
C MET A 1 25.25 -13.02 -21.87
N SER A 2 24.52 -14.13 -21.85
CA SER A 2 23.05 -14.09 -21.69
C SER A 2 22.75 -13.49 -20.32
N ASN A 3 22.25 -12.25 -20.28
CA ASN A 3 21.78 -11.66 -19.02
C ASN A 3 20.56 -12.48 -18.59
N ARG A 4 20.76 -13.36 -17.61
CA ARG A 4 19.71 -14.18 -17.03
C ARG A 4 18.74 -13.24 -16.31
N VAL A 5 17.47 -13.30 -16.69
CA VAL A 5 16.37 -12.58 -16.01
C VAL A 5 16.40 -12.94 -14.52
N VAL A 6 16.42 -11.94 -13.66
CA VAL A 6 16.38 -12.13 -12.20
C VAL A 6 14.92 -12.11 -11.77
N CYS A 7 14.46 -13.20 -11.14
CA CYS A 7 13.11 -13.31 -10.62
C CYS A 7 13.13 -13.24 -9.09
N ARG A 8 12.18 -12.49 -8.52
CA ARG A 8 11.80 -12.59 -7.12
C ARG A 8 10.70 -13.65 -6.98
N GLU A 9 10.92 -14.65 -6.15
CA GLU A 9 9.92 -15.68 -5.89
C GLU A 9 8.72 -15.14 -5.07
N ALA A 10 7.59 -15.85 -5.17
CA ALA A 10 6.39 -15.59 -4.36
C ALA A 10 6.56 -16.22 -2.97
N SER A 11 7.52 -15.72 -2.19
CA SER A 11 8.02 -16.32 -0.95
C SER A 11 6.97 -16.47 0.16
N HIS A 12 5.89 -15.70 0.13
CA HIS A 12 4.80 -15.75 1.12
C HIS A 12 3.57 -16.53 0.62
N ALA A 13 3.60 -17.06 -0.60
CA ALA A 13 2.57 -17.95 -1.12
C ALA A 13 2.49 -19.24 -0.29
N GLY A 14 1.26 -19.67 0.00
CA GLY A 14 0.99 -20.88 0.81
C GLY A 14 0.94 -20.62 2.31
N SER A 15 1.32 -19.43 2.78
CA SER A 15 1.19 -19.03 4.19
C SER A 15 0.32 -17.79 4.37
N TRP A 16 0.58 -16.71 3.63
CA TRP A 16 -0.18 -15.45 3.72
C TRP A 16 -1.38 -15.42 2.76
N TYR A 17 -1.28 -16.13 1.65
CA TYR A 17 -2.31 -16.28 0.63
C TYR A 17 -2.17 -17.65 -0.06
N SER A 18 -3.20 -18.12 -0.78
CA SER A 18 -3.14 -19.45 -1.40
C SER A 18 -2.05 -19.52 -2.47
N ALA A 19 -1.20 -20.56 -2.41
CA ALA A 19 -0.21 -20.84 -3.48
C ALA A 19 -0.85 -21.42 -4.74
N SER A 20 -2.10 -21.91 -4.66
CA SER A 20 -2.83 -22.43 -5.82
C SER A 20 -3.42 -21.29 -6.63
N GLY A 21 -2.90 -21.06 -7.84
CA GLY A 21 -3.37 -19.98 -8.72
C GLY A 21 -4.87 -20.00 -8.99
N SER A 22 -5.47 -21.18 -9.21
CA SER A 22 -6.91 -21.29 -9.45
C SER A 22 -7.75 -20.95 -8.21
N GLN A 23 -7.34 -21.38 -7.02
CA GLN A 23 -8.01 -21.04 -5.77
C GLN A 23 -7.86 -19.55 -5.45
N LEU A 24 -6.64 -19.01 -5.60
CA LEU A 24 -6.36 -17.59 -5.35
C LEU A 24 -7.18 -16.70 -6.28
N ASN A 25 -7.23 -17.04 -7.58
CA ASN A 25 -8.04 -16.31 -8.55
C ASN A 25 -9.53 -16.30 -8.15
N ALA A 26 -10.08 -17.44 -7.75
CA ALA A 26 -11.48 -17.54 -7.33
C ALA A 26 -11.77 -16.75 -6.04
N GLN A 27 -10.85 -16.75 -5.08
CA GLN A 27 -10.96 -15.95 -3.85
C GLN A 27 -11.01 -14.45 -4.17
N LEU A 28 -10.06 -13.97 -4.98
CA LEU A 28 -9.97 -12.56 -5.36
C LEU A 28 -11.17 -12.12 -6.20
N GLU A 29 -11.64 -12.95 -7.13
CA GLU A 29 -12.89 -12.71 -7.89
C GLU A 29 -14.10 -12.59 -6.95
N GLY A 30 -14.21 -13.50 -5.97
CA GLY A 30 -15.28 -13.49 -4.98
C GLY A 30 -15.33 -12.20 -4.16
N TRP A 31 -14.18 -11.65 -3.74
CA TRP A 31 -14.14 -10.38 -3.03
C TRP A 31 -14.36 -9.16 -3.95
N LEU A 32 -13.77 -9.16 -5.14
CA LEU A 32 -13.94 -8.07 -6.12
C LEU A 32 -15.37 -7.95 -6.66
N SER A 33 -16.11 -9.06 -6.72
CA SER A 33 -17.53 -9.05 -7.13
C SER A 33 -18.45 -8.44 -6.08
N GLN A 34 -18.07 -8.48 -4.80
CA GLN A 34 -18.83 -7.88 -3.68
C GLN A 34 -18.52 -6.39 -3.49
N ALA A 35 -17.33 -5.94 -3.89
CA ALA A 35 -16.95 -4.54 -3.84
C ALA A 35 -17.66 -3.73 -4.95
N GLN A 36 -18.14 -2.54 -4.61
CA GLN A 36 -18.71 -1.60 -5.56
C GLN A 36 -17.63 -0.72 -6.20
N SER A 37 -17.79 -0.42 -7.48
CA SER A 37 -16.94 0.52 -8.22
C SER A 37 -17.55 1.92 -8.13
N THR A 38 -16.95 2.80 -7.32
CA THR A 38 -17.48 4.15 -7.05
C THR A 38 -16.48 5.27 -7.37
N ILE A 39 -15.17 4.97 -7.42
CA ILE A 39 -14.10 5.95 -7.63
C ILE A 39 -13.16 5.44 -8.73
N ARG A 40 -13.63 5.42 -9.99
CA ARG A 40 -12.82 5.02 -11.16
C ARG A 40 -12.57 6.21 -12.10
N PRO A 41 -11.37 6.32 -12.71
CA PRO A 41 -10.17 5.51 -12.49
C PRO A 41 -9.36 6.02 -11.27
N ALA A 42 -9.07 5.14 -10.31
CA ALA A 42 -8.21 5.50 -9.19
C ALA A 42 -6.77 5.78 -9.65
N ARG A 43 -6.19 6.89 -9.20
CA ARG A 43 -4.78 7.26 -9.42
C ARG A 43 -3.86 6.73 -8.32
N ALA A 44 -4.40 6.57 -7.12
CA ALA A 44 -3.74 5.90 -6.02
C ALA A 44 -4.76 5.12 -5.21
N ILE A 45 -4.31 4.08 -4.50
CA ILE A 45 -5.10 3.38 -3.51
C ILE A 45 -4.28 3.19 -2.23
N ILE A 46 -4.95 3.20 -1.07
CA ILE A 46 -4.40 2.67 0.18
C ILE A 46 -5.09 1.33 0.41
N ALA A 47 -4.30 0.28 0.65
CA ALA A 47 -4.81 -1.07 0.87
C ALA A 47 -3.96 -1.82 1.91
N PRO A 48 -4.55 -2.76 2.67
CA PRO A 48 -3.87 -3.54 3.71
C PRO A 48 -2.92 -4.58 3.13
N HIS A 49 -1.98 -5.04 3.96
CA HIS A 49 -0.98 -6.08 3.64
C HIS A 49 -0.90 -7.20 4.71
N ALA A 50 -1.97 -7.42 5.46
CA ALA A 50 -2.11 -8.66 6.23
C ALA A 50 -2.38 -9.87 5.32
N GLY A 51 -2.37 -11.08 5.91
CA GLY A 51 -2.78 -12.30 5.20
C GLY A 51 -4.21 -12.20 4.66
N TYR A 52 -4.45 -12.76 3.47
CA TYR A 52 -5.70 -12.56 2.72
C TYR A 52 -6.94 -13.06 3.44
N THR A 53 -6.82 -14.07 4.30
CA THR A 53 -7.92 -14.53 5.17
C THR A 53 -8.47 -13.41 6.07
N TYR A 54 -7.63 -12.45 6.47
CA TYR A 54 -8.02 -11.37 7.38
C TYR A 54 -8.46 -10.11 6.64
N CYS A 55 -7.68 -9.67 5.65
CA CYS A 55 -7.88 -8.36 5.01
C CYS A 55 -8.24 -8.44 3.53
N GLY A 56 -8.33 -9.65 2.95
CA GLY A 56 -8.58 -9.85 1.51
C GLY A 56 -9.86 -9.17 1.04
N ALA A 57 -10.97 -9.35 1.77
CA ALA A 57 -12.23 -8.67 1.46
C ALA A 57 -12.11 -7.14 1.55
N CYS A 58 -11.40 -6.62 2.55
CA CYS A 58 -11.19 -5.17 2.69
C CYS A 58 -10.41 -4.60 1.50
N ALA A 59 -9.32 -5.24 1.09
CA ALA A 59 -8.49 -4.81 -0.03
C ALA A 59 -9.28 -4.73 -1.36
N ALA A 60 -10.28 -5.60 -1.57
CA ALA A 60 -11.12 -5.55 -2.78
C ALA A 60 -11.80 -4.20 -2.97
N HIS A 61 -12.19 -3.50 -1.89
CA HIS A 61 -12.82 -2.18 -2.00
C HIS A 61 -11.88 -1.14 -2.63
N ALA A 62 -10.57 -1.25 -2.40
CA ALA A 62 -9.57 -0.42 -3.06
C ALA A 62 -9.30 -0.89 -4.51
N TYR A 63 -9.01 -2.17 -4.71
CA TYR A 63 -8.66 -2.70 -6.03
C TYR A 63 -9.81 -2.62 -7.04
N LYS A 64 -11.06 -2.67 -6.59
CA LYS A 64 -12.23 -2.46 -7.44
C LYS A 64 -12.26 -1.06 -8.07
N GLN A 65 -11.50 -0.10 -7.56
CA GLN A 65 -11.40 1.25 -8.10
C GLN A 65 -10.33 1.40 -9.20
N VAL A 66 -9.51 0.36 -9.41
CA VAL A 66 -8.52 0.35 -10.50
C VAL A 66 -9.23 0.11 -11.82
N ASP A 67 -8.89 0.93 -12.83
CA ASP A 67 -9.35 0.75 -14.20
C ASP A 67 -8.23 0.16 -15.06
N PRO A 68 -8.34 -1.12 -15.47
CA PRO A 68 -7.31 -1.76 -16.29
C PRO A 68 -7.25 -1.22 -17.73
N SER A 69 -8.30 -0.56 -18.21
CA SER A 69 -8.29 0.05 -19.54
C SER A 69 -7.40 1.30 -19.61
N VAL A 70 -7.16 1.94 -18.47
CA VAL A 70 -6.35 3.17 -18.33
C VAL A 70 -4.95 2.90 -17.76
N THR A 71 -4.87 2.06 -16.74
CA THR A 71 -3.63 1.84 -15.97
C THR A 71 -2.61 1.04 -16.78
N ARG A 72 -1.36 1.51 -16.85
CA ARG A 72 -0.24 0.83 -17.55
C ARG A 72 1.01 0.67 -16.69
N ARG A 73 1.17 1.45 -15.62
CA ARG A 73 2.29 1.29 -14.67
C ARG A 73 1.80 1.38 -13.24
N VAL A 74 2.13 0.37 -12.44
CA VAL A 74 1.65 0.26 -11.05
C VAL A 74 2.82 0.39 -10.09
N PHE A 75 2.94 1.54 -9.43
CA PHE A 75 3.86 1.76 -8.33
C PHE A 75 3.33 1.09 -7.08
N ILE A 76 4.16 0.33 -6.36
CA ILE A 76 3.78 -0.34 -5.11
C ILE A 76 4.76 0.12 -4.04
N LEU A 77 4.29 0.97 -3.12
CA LEU A 77 5.08 1.52 -2.04
C LEU A 77 4.74 0.77 -0.75
N GLY A 78 5.66 -0.10 -0.32
CA GLY A 78 5.50 -0.93 0.88
C GLY A 78 6.47 -0.54 1.99
N PRO A 79 6.06 -0.51 3.27
CA PRO A 79 6.98 -0.27 4.37
C PRO A 79 7.95 -1.46 4.56
N SER A 80 9.18 -1.18 5.00
CA SER A 80 10.12 -2.20 5.47
C SER A 80 9.80 -2.65 6.90
N HIS A 81 9.62 -3.95 7.11
CA HIS A 81 9.43 -4.57 8.41
C HIS A 81 10.70 -5.19 8.97
N HIS A 82 11.59 -5.66 8.10
CA HIS A 82 12.72 -6.52 8.48
C HIS A 82 14.04 -5.79 8.55
N VAL A 83 14.29 -4.83 7.66
CA VAL A 83 15.58 -4.15 7.55
C VAL A 83 15.50 -2.69 7.99
N PRO A 84 16.50 -2.20 8.75
CA PRO A 84 16.62 -0.78 9.03
C PRO A 84 16.97 -0.05 7.73
N LEU A 85 16.05 0.80 7.27
CA LEU A 85 16.20 1.56 6.04
C LEU A 85 15.79 3.00 6.33
N SER A 86 16.64 3.98 6.02
CA SER A 86 16.36 5.42 6.25
C SER A 86 15.93 6.17 4.98
N ARG A 87 15.81 5.42 3.88
CA ARG A 87 15.53 5.88 2.51
C ARG A 87 14.48 4.96 1.87
N CYS A 88 14.35 5.03 0.56
CA CYS A 88 13.64 4.02 -0.23
C CYS A 88 14.64 3.11 -0.94
N ALA A 89 14.26 1.87 -1.22
CA ALA A 89 15.07 0.90 -1.94
C ALA A 89 14.32 0.29 -3.13
N LEU A 90 15.07 -0.05 -4.18
CA LEU A 90 14.57 -0.67 -5.41
C LEU A 90 15.03 -2.13 -5.50
N SER A 91 14.20 -2.95 -6.16
CA SER A 91 14.49 -4.37 -6.36
C SER A 91 15.72 -4.59 -7.26
N PRO A 92 16.50 -5.66 -7.04
CA PRO A 92 17.46 -6.13 -8.02
C PRO A 92 16.81 -6.96 -9.14
N ALA A 93 15.56 -7.40 -8.99
CA ALA A 93 14.88 -8.28 -9.93
C ALA A 93 14.35 -7.55 -11.17
N ASP A 94 14.07 -8.33 -12.21
CA ASP A 94 13.38 -7.92 -13.42
C ASP A 94 11.89 -8.30 -13.39
N VAL A 95 11.56 -9.36 -12.64
CA VAL A 95 10.26 -10.01 -12.59
C VAL A 95 9.90 -10.38 -11.15
N TYR A 96 8.66 -10.12 -10.75
CA TYR A 96 8.08 -10.61 -9.50
C TYR A 96 7.08 -11.70 -9.82
N ARG A 97 7.29 -12.90 -9.26
CA ARG A 97 6.40 -14.04 -9.51
C ARG A 97 5.11 -13.93 -8.71
N THR A 98 4.02 -14.44 -9.26
CA THR A 98 2.76 -14.62 -8.52
C THR A 98 2.11 -15.95 -8.90
N PRO A 99 1.20 -16.50 -8.08
CA PRO A 99 0.46 -17.71 -8.47
C PRO A 99 -0.47 -17.54 -9.69
N LEU A 100 -0.77 -16.30 -10.13
CA LEU A 100 -1.65 -16.04 -11.27
C LEU A 100 -0.85 -15.93 -12.57
N TYR A 101 0.06 -14.96 -12.61
CA TYR A 101 1.05 -14.75 -13.67
C TYR A 101 2.14 -13.79 -13.17
N ASP A 102 3.31 -13.87 -13.78
CA ASP A 102 4.48 -13.08 -13.34
C ASP A 102 4.38 -11.62 -13.81
N LEU A 103 4.83 -10.69 -12.97
CA LEU A 103 4.76 -9.24 -13.20
C LEU A 103 6.13 -8.68 -13.54
N ARG A 104 6.23 -7.85 -14.58
CA ARG A 104 7.49 -7.27 -15.04
C ARG A 104 7.74 -5.90 -14.40
N ILE A 105 8.97 -5.66 -13.96
CA ILE A 105 9.40 -4.35 -13.46
C ILE A 105 9.64 -3.39 -14.63
N ASP A 106 9.16 -2.15 -14.49
CA ASP A 106 9.43 -1.08 -15.45
C ASP A 106 10.89 -0.61 -15.37
N GLN A 107 11.72 -1.17 -16.24
CA GLN A 107 13.16 -0.88 -16.27
C GLN A 107 13.48 0.59 -16.60
N LYS A 108 12.61 1.27 -17.35
CA LYS A 108 12.82 2.69 -17.69
C LYS A 108 12.60 3.56 -16.45
N VAL A 109 11.50 3.35 -15.74
CA VAL A 109 11.22 4.07 -14.49
C VAL A 109 12.27 3.74 -13.43
N TYR A 110 12.67 2.47 -13.28
CA TYR A 110 13.73 2.08 -12.35
C TYR A 110 15.06 2.77 -12.66
N ALA A 111 15.45 2.87 -13.94
CA ALA A 111 16.65 3.61 -14.32
C ALA A 111 16.55 5.11 -13.98
N ASP A 112 15.38 5.72 -14.18
CA ASP A 112 15.15 7.13 -13.84
C ASP A 112 15.18 7.36 -12.33
N LEU A 113 14.55 6.49 -11.53
CA LEU A 113 14.58 6.54 -10.07
C LEU A 113 16.01 6.33 -9.55
N TRP A 114 16.74 5.35 -10.07
CA TRP A 114 18.12 5.07 -9.67
C TRP A 114 19.06 6.25 -9.92
N LYS A 115 18.94 6.91 -11.08
CA LYS A 115 19.76 8.08 -11.45
C LYS A 115 19.61 9.27 -10.49
N THR A 116 18.54 9.33 -9.70
CA THR A 116 18.37 10.39 -8.69
C THR A 116 19.41 10.31 -7.57
N GLY A 117 20.02 9.14 -7.34
CA GLY A 117 20.92 8.90 -6.21
C GLY A 117 20.20 8.83 -4.86
N LEU A 118 18.86 8.85 -4.85
CA LEU A 118 18.06 8.81 -3.62
C LEU A 118 17.74 7.39 -3.16
N PHE A 119 17.84 6.39 -4.04
CA PHE A 119 17.43 5.02 -3.71
C PHE A 119 18.63 4.13 -3.38
N GLU A 120 18.42 3.22 -2.44
CA GLU A 120 19.29 2.08 -2.21
C GLU A 120 18.86 0.89 -3.08
N ARG A 121 19.71 -0.13 -3.22
CA ARG A 121 19.35 -1.37 -3.90
C ARG A 121 19.17 -2.47 -2.87
N MET A 122 18.01 -3.12 -2.88
CA MET A 122 17.77 -4.27 -2.01
C MET A 122 18.66 -5.45 -2.45
N SER A 123 19.02 -6.30 -1.49
CA SER A 123 19.44 -7.67 -1.84
C SER A 123 18.21 -8.49 -2.25
N LEU A 124 18.39 -9.55 -3.04
CA LEU A 124 17.26 -10.43 -3.39
C LEU A 124 16.64 -11.07 -2.13
N GLN A 125 17.46 -11.40 -1.13
CA GLN A 125 16.99 -11.91 0.16
C GLN A 125 16.10 -10.90 0.88
N THR A 126 16.53 -9.63 0.99
CA THR A 126 15.71 -8.57 1.61
C THR A 126 14.38 -8.40 0.89
N ASP A 127 14.40 -8.52 -0.44
CA ASP A 127 13.22 -8.40 -1.28
C ASP A 127 12.23 -9.56 -1.04
N GLU A 128 12.73 -10.79 -1.00
CA GLU A 128 11.92 -12.00 -0.75
C GLU A 128 11.48 -12.13 0.71
N ASP A 129 12.23 -11.61 1.68
CA ASP A 129 11.85 -11.61 3.10
C ASP A 129 10.70 -10.62 3.39
N GLU A 130 10.56 -9.56 2.59
CA GLU A 130 9.53 -8.53 2.79
C GLU A 130 8.19 -8.91 2.16
N HIS A 131 7.09 -8.74 2.90
CA HIS A 131 5.74 -9.10 2.47
C HIS A 131 4.88 -7.90 2.08
N SER A 132 5.20 -6.70 2.56
CA SER A 132 4.36 -5.52 2.39
C SER A 132 4.08 -5.17 0.93
N ILE A 133 5.05 -5.38 0.04
CA ILE A 133 4.88 -5.24 -1.41
C ILE A 133 4.21 -6.47 -2.02
N GLU A 134 4.61 -7.67 -1.56
CA GLU A 134 4.13 -8.95 -2.11
C GLU A 134 2.62 -9.12 -1.99
N MET A 135 2.02 -8.69 -0.88
CA MET A 135 0.58 -8.79 -0.66
C MET A 135 -0.25 -8.01 -1.69
N HIS A 136 0.36 -7.09 -2.43
CA HIS A 136 -0.30 -6.36 -3.51
C HIS A 136 -0.15 -7.01 -4.88
N LEU A 137 0.75 -7.98 -5.06
CA LEU A 137 1.03 -8.55 -6.39
C LEU A 137 -0.13 -9.41 -6.91
N PRO A 138 -0.70 -10.37 -6.15
CA PRO A 138 -1.82 -11.15 -6.65
C PRO A 138 -3.06 -10.31 -6.95
N TYR A 139 -3.36 -9.35 -6.08
CA TYR A 139 -4.48 -8.42 -6.29
C TYR A 139 -4.28 -7.53 -7.51
N THR A 140 -3.05 -7.02 -7.74
CA THR A 140 -2.72 -6.26 -8.94
C THR A 140 -2.85 -7.13 -10.19
N ALA A 141 -2.29 -8.34 -10.16
CA ALA A 141 -2.42 -9.30 -11.25
C ALA A 141 -3.89 -9.60 -11.56
N LYS A 142 -4.73 -9.77 -10.53
CA LYS A 142 -6.16 -9.99 -10.73
C LYS A 142 -6.87 -8.77 -11.32
N ALA A 143 -6.65 -7.57 -10.75
CA ALA A 143 -7.31 -6.35 -11.21
C ALA A 143 -6.95 -5.98 -12.66
N MET A 144 -5.73 -6.34 -13.10
CA MET A 144 -5.20 -6.06 -14.43
C MET A 144 -5.34 -7.23 -15.42
N GLU A 145 -6.04 -8.31 -15.07
CA GLU A 145 -6.04 -9.57 -15.84
C GLU A 145 -6.44 -9.41 -17.32
N SER A 146 -7.34 -8.48 -17.63
CA SER A 146 -7.82 -8.21 -18.99
C SER A 146 -6.78 -7.54 -19.89
N HIS A 147 -5.74 -6.94 -19.29
CA HIS A 147 -4.64 -6.23 -19.95
C HIS A 147 -3.30 -6.75 -19.42
N LYS A 148 -3.21 -8.04 -19.08
CA LYS A 148 -2.08 -8.64 -18.35
C LYS A 148 -0.70 -8.43 -19.00
N ASP A 149 -0.67 -8.27 -20.32
CA ASP A 149 0.55 -8.13 -21.13
C ASP A 149 0.90 -6.66 -21.43
N GLU A 150 0.07 -5.71 -20.97
CA GLU A 150 0.17 -4.27 -21.31
C GLU A 150 0.58 -3.38 -20.14
N PHE A 151 0.93 -3.95 -18.98
CA PHE A 151 1.34 -3.17 -17.82
C PHE A 151 2.63 -3.68 -17.18
N SER A 152 3.26 -2.80 -16.40
CA SER A 152 4.45 -3.08 -15.60
C SER A 152 4.26 -2.59 -14.16
N ILE A 153 5.10 -3.09 -13.26
CA ILE A 153 5.12 -2.69 -11.85
C ILE A 153 6.38 -1.89 -11.50
N VAL A 154 6.30 -1.07 -10.46
CA VAL A 154 7.42 -0.33 -9.88
C VAL A 154 7.42 -0.54 -8.36
N PRO A 155 7.99 -1.66 -7.86
CA PRO A 155 8.14 -1.92 -6.44
C PRO A 155 9.07 -0.89 -5.80
N VAL A 156 8.68 -0.31 -4.66
CA VAL A 156 9.52 0.60 -3.88
C VAL A 156 9.37 0.23 -2.40
N LEU A 157 10.45 -0.25 -1.81
CA LEU A 157 10.50 -0.46 -0.36
C LEU A 157 10.77 0.88 0.33
N VAL A 158 9.88 1.28 1.22
CA VAL A 158 9.93 2.56 1.93
C VAL A 158 10.38 2.30 3.36
N GLY A 159 11.51 2.90 3.74
CA GLY A 159 12.05 2.79 5.09
C GLY A 159 11.39 3.72 6.11
N ALA A 160 12.05 3.87 7.26
CA ALA A 160 11.75 4.86 8.29
C ALA A 160 12.22 6.25 7.83
N LEU A 161 11.41 6.91 7.01
CA LEU A 161 11.72 8.22 6.47
C LEU A 161 11.59 9.32 7.54
N SER A 162 12.46 10.33 7.46
CA SER A 162 12.22 11.61 8.13
C SER A 162 11.15 12.41 7.37
N GLU A 163 10.51 13.39 8.03
CA GLU A 163 9.55 14.31 7.40
C GLU A 163 10.14 14.99 6.14
N SER A 164 11.41 15.39 6.19
CA SER A 164 12.12 15.95 5.05
C SER A 164 12.29 14.97 3.89
N LYS A 165 12.47 13.67 4.18
CA LYS A 165 12.58 12.62 3.16
C LYS A 165 11.21 12.27 2.59
N GLU A 166 10.15 12.27 3.39
CA GLU A 166 8.78 12.12 2.88
C GLU A 166 8.43 13.24 1.88
N GLN A 167 8.82 14.49 2.18
CA GLN A 167 8.69 15.61 1.25
C GLN A 167 9.54 15.44 -0.02
N GLU A 168 10.80 15.01 0.11
CA GLU A 168 11.71 14.81 -1.02
C GLU A 168 11.21 13.71 -1.97
N TYR A 169 10.83 12.54 -1.45
CA TYR A 169 10.25 11.46 -2.26
C TYR A 169 8.86 11.83 -2.80
N GLY A 170 8.03 12.51 -2.02
CA GLY A 170 6.73 13.01 -2.48
C GLY A 170 6.89 13.92 -3.69
N ARG A 171 7.80 14.89 -3.63
CA ARG A 171 8.13 15.76 -4.77
C ARG A 171 8.71 14.99 -5.96
N LEU A 172 9.59 14.02 -5.71
CA LEU A 172 10.15 13.21 -6.79
C LEU A 172 9.07 12.41 -7.52
N LEU A 173 8.15 11.80 -6.77
CA LEU A 173 7.15 10.87 -7.29
C LEU A 173 5.91 11.58 -7.83
N SER A 174 5.70 12.86 -7.51
CA SER A 174 4.56 13.67 -7.97
C SER A 174 4.42 13.66 -9.50
N LYS A 175 5.52 13.77 -10.25
CA LYS A 175 5.49 13.72 -11.73
C LYS A 175 4.95 12.40 -12.27
N TYR A 176 5.18 11.30 -11.57
CA TYR A 176 4.63 9.99 -11.93
C TYR A 176 3.17 9.88 -11.48
N LEU A 177 2.81 10.44 -10.32
CA LEU A 177 1.43 10.49 -9.86
C LEU A 177 0.53 11.31 -10.80
N ALA A 178 1.05 12.36 -11.44
CA ALA A 178 0.31 13.19 -12.39
C ALA A 178 -0.05 12.45 -13.70
N ASP A 179 0.71 11.44 -14.10
CA ASP A 179 0.52 10.73 -15.37
C ASP A 179 -0.70 9.78 -15.32
N PRO A 180 -1.70 9.94 -16.21
CA PRO A 180 -2.92 9.12 -16.22
C PRO A 180 -2.74 7.64 -16.43
N SER A 181 -1.60 7.22 -16.97
CA SER A 181 -1.27 5.81 -17.13
C SER A 181 -0.74 5.15 -15.85
N ASN A 182 -0.52 5.90 -14.78
CA ASN A 182 0.09 5.38 -13.55
C ASN A 182 -0.95 5.12 -12.46
N LEU A 183 -0.67 4.14 -11.61
CA LEU A 183 -1.38 3.87 -10.36
C LEU A 183 -0.36 3.79 -9.22
N PHE A 184 -0.69 4.36 -8.06
CA PHE A 184 0.10 4.22 -6.84
C PHE A 184 -0.64 3.37 -5.80
N ILE A 185 -0.10 2.20 -5.49
CA ILE A 185 -0.56 1.36 -4.39
C ILE A 185 0.27 1.68 -3.16
N ILE A 186 -0.37 2.27 -2.16
CA ILE A 186 0.22 2.60 -0.87
C ILE A 186 -0.18 1.51 0.12
N SER A 187 0.81 0.71 0.51
CA SER A 187 0.60 -0.45 1.36
C SER A 187 0.56 -0.06 2.83
N SER A 188 -0.55 -0.30 3.52
CA SER A 188 -0.65 -0.05 4.96
C SER A 188 -1.80 -0.80 5.62
N ASP A 189 -1.47 -1.51 6.69
CA ASP A 189 -2.40 -1.77 7.79
C ASP A 189 -2.50 -0.53 8.70
N PHE A 190 -3.54 -0.48 9.53
CA PHE A 190 -3.83 0.62 10.47
C PHE A 190 -3.48 0.20 11.90
N CYS A 191 -4.23 0.57 12.95
CA CYS A 191 -3.87 0.28 14.32
C CYS A 191 -3.57 -1.20 14.58
N HIS A 192 -2.35 -1.48 15.07
CA HIS A 192 -1.96 -2.73 15.72
C HIS A 192 -2.12 -2.52 17.23
N TRP A 193 -3.25 -2.96 17.78
CA TRP A 193 -3.59 -2.76 19.19
C TRP A 193 -3.37 -4.04 20.01
N GLY A 194 -2.83 -3.88 21.22
CA GLY A 194 -2.64 -4.93 22.20
C GLY A 194 -1.23 -4.97 22.78
N GLN A 195 -1.07 -5.70 23.89
CA GLN A 195 0.20 -5.79 24.61
C GLN A 195 1.35 -6.30 23.74
N ARG A 196 1.08 -7.25 22.83
CA ARG A 196 2.09 -7.80 21.89
C ARG A 196 2.69 -6.75 20.96
N PHE A 197 1.98 -5.66 20.70
CA PHE A 197 2.45 -4.54 19.88
C PHE A 197 3.00 -3.38 20.72
N ARG A 198 2.97 -3.50 22.06
CA ARG A 198 3.29 -2.42 23.01
C ARG A 198 2.48 -1.15 22.74
N TYR A 199 1.24 -1.32 22.31
CA TYR A 199 0.33 -0.22 22.01
C TYR A 199 -1.07 -0.54 22.49
N THR A 200 -1.51 0.14 23.54
CA THR A 200 -2.82 -0.07 24.17
C THR A 200 -3.50 1.27 24.46
N TYR A 201 -3.35 2.24 23.55
CA TYR A 201 -4.08 3.51 23.67
C TYR A 201 -5.58 3.22 23.75
N TYR A 202 -6.27 3.89 24.66
CA TYR A 202 -7.69 3.72 24.88
C TYR A 202 -8.28 5.06 25.33
N ASP A 203 -9.27 5.50 24.58
CA ASP A 203 -10.12 6.64 24.90
C ASP A 203 -11.47 6.13 25.41
N GLU A 204 -11.65 6.17 26.72
CA GLU A 204 -12.86 5.73 27.42
C GLU A 204 -14.13 6.43 26.92
N SER A 205 -14.02 7.64 26.38
CA SER A 205 -15.18 8.37 25.85
C SER A 205 -15.80 7.70 24.62
N GLN A 206 -15.07 6.79 23.96
CA GLN A 206 -15.52 6.08 22.76
C GLN A 206 -16.21 4.73 23.07
N GLY A 207 -16.36 4.35 24.35
CA GLY A 207 -16.99 3.10 24.75
C GLY A 207 -16.02 1.92 24.75
N GLU A 208 -16.40 0.76 24.19
CA GLU A 208 -15.53 -0.43 24.18
C GLU A 208 -14.19 -0.19 23.44
N ILE A 209 -13.15 -0.94 23.80
CA ILE A 209 -11.79 -0.79 23.23
C ILE A 209 -11.81 -0.79 21.70
N TYR A 210 -12.53 -1.72 21.05
CA TYR A 210 -12.61 -1.77 19.59
C TYR A 210 -13.21 -0.49 18.96
N ARG A 211 -14.09 0.22 19.67
CA ARG A 211 -14.65 1.53 19.24
C ARG A 211 -13.65 2.65 19.42
N SER A 212 -12.86 2.63 20.49
CA SER A 212 -11.73 3.56 20.64
C SER A 212 -10.69 3.37 19.52
N ILE A 213 -10.37 2.12 19.17
CA ILE A 213 -9.50 1.80 18.02
C ILE A 213 -10.11 2.34 16.73
N GLU A 214 -11.40 2.07 16.48
CA GLU A 214 -12.11 2.55 15.28
C GLU A 214 -12.09 4.09 15.20
N HIS A 215 -12.36 4.78 16.30
CA HIS A 215 -12.31 6.23 16.37
C HIS A 215 -10.90 6.76 16.05
N LEU A 216 -9.87 6.17 16.67
CA LEU A 216 -8.48 6.55 16.46
C LEU A 216 -8.07 6.37 15.00
N ASP A 217 -8.41 5.24 14.38
CA ASP A 217 -8.12 4.97 12.97
C ASP A 217 -8.89 5.91 12.05
N LYS A 218 -10.20 6.07 12.27
CA LYS A 218 -11.03 6.97 11.46
C LYS A 218 -10.59 8.42 11.55
N MET A 219 -10.05 8.86 12.69
CA MET A 219 -9.43 10.19 12.80
C MET A 219 -8.22 10.32 11.86
N GLY A 220 -7.34 9.32 11.81
CA GLY A 220 -6.22 9.30 10.88
C GLY A 220 -6.68 9.23 9.42
N MET A 221 -7.67 8.39 9.13
CA MET A 221 -8.29 8.25 7.81
C MET A 221 -8.87 9.59 7.32
N SER A 222 -9.65 10.29 8.15
CA SER A 222 -10.23 11.59 7.77
C SER A 222 -9.17 12.66 7.52
N ILE A 223 -8.03 12.62 8.21
CA ILE A 223 -6.90 13.51 7.93
C ILE A 223 -6.25 13.17 6.57
N ILE A 224 -6.13 11.89 6.23
CA ILE A 224 -5.66 11.47 4.90
C ILE A 224 -6.63 11.93 3.81
N GLU A 225 -7.94 11.86 4.04
CA GLU A 225 -8.98 12.35 3.11
C GLU A 225 -8.88 13.88 2.88
N GLN A 226 -8.42 14.64 3.88
CA GLN A 226 -8.13 16.08 3.73
C GLN A 226 -6.88 16.34 2.87
N LEU A 227 -6.08 15.31 2.60
CA LEU A 227 -4.87 15.38 1.77
C LEU A 227 -3.85 16.39 2.32
N ASP A 228 -3.68 16.38 3.65
CA ASP A 228 -2.75 17.26 4.39
C ASP A 228 -1.64 16.46 5.11
N PRO A 229 -0.38 16.50 4.61
CA PRO A 229 0.73 15.78 5.23
C PRO A 229 1.12 16.31 6.62
N ILE A 230 0.92 17.60 6.90
CA ILE A 230 1.30 18.22 8.18
C ILE A 230 0.34 17.74 9.26
N SER A 231 -0.96 17.78 8.99
CA SER A 231 -1.98 17.27 9.92
C SER A 231 -1.80 15.78 10.20
N PHE A 232 -1.45 14.97 9.20
CA PHE A 232 -1.18 13.54 9.41
C PHE A 232 0.04 13.31 10.31
N THR A 233 1.12 14.07 10.06
CA THR A 233 2.33 14.05 10.91
C THR A 233 2.01 14.42 12.36
N ASN A 234 1.20 15.46 12.58
CA ASN A 234 0.80 15.89 13.91
C ASN A 234 -0.06 14.84 14.62
N TYR A 235 -0.96 14.18 13.90
CA TYR A 235 -1.74 13.05 14.41
C TYR A 235 -0.83 11.90 14.87
N LEU A 236 0.16 11.50 14.05
CA LEU A 236 1.12 10.45 14.41
C LEU A 236 1.96 10.83 15.64
N LYS A 237 2.43 12.07 15.73
CA LYS A 237 3.16 12.57 16.92
C LYS A 237 2.32 12.53 18.18
N LYS A 238 1.04 12.89 18.07
CA LYS A 238 0.11 12.97 19.20
C LYS A 238 -0.29 11.60 19.73
N TYR A 239 -0.78 10.70 18.87
CA TYR A 239 -1.36 9.43 19.31
C TYR A 239 -0.43 8.24 19.13
N ARG A 240 0.61 8.37 18.32
CA ARG A 240 1.54 7.28 17.98
C ARG A 240 0.82 6.03 17.49
N ASN A 241 -0.30 6.20 16.78
CA ASN A 241 -1.04 5.07 16.20
C ASN A 241 -0.08 4.22 15.36
N THR A 242 -0.17 2.91 15.49
CA THR A 242 0.78 1.93 14.96
C THR A 242 0.57 1.62 13.47
N ILE A 243 0.18 2.63 12.68
CA ILE A 243 0.02 2.54 11.22
C ILE A 243 1.37 2.18 10.59
N CYS A 244 1.50 0.98 10.03
CA CYS A 244 2.77 0.46 9.53
C CYS A 244 3.23 1.19 8.25
N GLY A 245 2.31 1.52 7.35
CA GLY A 245 2.55 2.26 6.11
C GLY A 245 2.52 3.78 6.26
N ARG A 246 2.70 4.32 7.47
CA ARG A 246 2.70 5.78 7.71
C ARG A 246 3.69 6.55 6.83
N HIS A 247 4.85 5.96 6.50
CA HIS A 247 5.86 6.60 5.66
C HIS A 247 5.46 6.58 4.16
N PRO A 248 5.02 5.44 3.57
CA PRO A 248 4.35 5.44 2.27
C PRO A 248 3.18 6.43 2.16
N ILE A 249 2.33 6.52 3.18
CA ILE A 249 1.22 7.49 3.23
C ILE A 249 1.76 8.93 3.24
N GLY A 250 2.77 9.22 4.05
CA GLY A 250 3.42 10.54 4.07
C GLY A 250 3.99 10.93 2.70
N VAL A 251 4.62 9.99 1.99
CA VAL A 251 5.10 10.21 0.61
C VAL A 251 3.94 10.53 -0.34
N LEU A 252 2.83 9.78 -0.29
CA LEU A 252 1.64 10.07 -1.11
C LEU A 252 1.08 11.46 -0.82
N LEU A 253 0.87 11.80 0.45
CA LEU A 253 0.31 13.10 0.85
C LEU A 253 1.19 14.27 0.39
N ASN A 254 2.51 14.12 0.48
CA ASN A 254 3.43 15.14 -0.04
C ASN A 254 3.45 15.21 -1.57
N ALA A 255 3.30 14.09 -2.28
CA ALA A 255 3.14 14.09 -3.74
C ALA A 255 1.87 14.82 -4.17
N VAL A 256 0.75 14.57 -3.49
CA VAL A 256 -0.52 15.29 -3.72
C VAL A 256 -0.38 16.78 -3.41
N ALA A 257 0.23 17.13 -2.28
CA ALA A 257 0.47 18.52 -1.91
C ALA A 257 1.32 19.26 -2.95
N GLU A 258 2.30 18.58 -3.57
CA GLU A 258 3.09 19.15 -4.67
C GLU A 258 2.23 19.40 -5.92
N LEU A 259 1.38 18.45 -6.32
CA LEU A 259 0.53 18.59 -7.51
C LEU A 259 -0.58 19.61 -7.35
N ARG A 260 -1.13 19.76 -6.14
CA ARG A 260 -2.12 20.80 -5.83
C ARG A 260 -1.57 22.21 -6.02
N LYS A 261 -0.26 22.44 -5.85
CA LYS A 261 0.38 23.73 -6.18
C LYS A 261 0.29 24.06 -7.67
N SER A 262 0.22 23.03 -8.52
CA SER A 262 0.04 23.16 -9.97
C SER A 262 -1.43 23.22 -10.39
N GLY A 263 -2.37 23.23 -9.44
CA GLY A 263 -3.81 23.35 -9.70
C GLY A 263 -4.53 22.04 -10.01
N LEU A 264 -3.88 20.88 -9.85
CA LEU A 264 -4.56 19.59 -10.01
C LEU A 264 -5.51 19.35 -8.83
N GLU A 265 -6.79 19.20 -9.12
CA GLU A 265 -7.79 18.83 -8.14
C GLU A 265 -7.76 17.32 -7.89
N MET A 266 -7.75 16.94 -6.62
CA MET A 266 -7.66 15.55 -6.19
C MET A 266 -8.50 15.34 -4.95
N ASN A 267 -9.17 14.20 -4.89
CA ASN A 267 -9.96 13.77 -3.75
C ASN A 267 -9.60 12.34 -3.36
N PHE A 268 -9.49 12.10 -2.06
CA PHE A 268 -9.28 10.77 -1.49
C PHE A 268 -10.47 10.37 -0.63
N SER A 269 -10.90 9.13 -0.73
CA SER A 269 -11.95 8.61 0.16
C SER A 269 -11.65 7.17 0.57
N PHE A 270 -11.83 6.88 1.86
CA PHE A 270 -11.87 5.51 2.34
C PHE A 270 -13.24 4.89 2.02
N LEU A 271 -13.18 3.64 1.58
CA LEU A 271 -14.31 2.88 1.04
C LEU A 271 -14.71 1.71 1.95
N ASN A 272 -13.79 1.26 2.80
CA ASN A 272 -14.05 0.20 3.78
C ASN A 272 -13.10 0.32 4.98
N TYR A 273 -13.60 -0.12 6.14
CA TYR A 273 -12.83 -0.29 7.36
C TYR A 273 -13.18 -1.64 7.99
N ALA A 274 -12.18 -2.35 8.49
CA ALA A 274 -12.35 -3.62 9.18
C ALA A 274 -11.32 -3.75 10.31
N GLN A 275 -11.60 -4.65 11.25
CA GLN A 275 -10.68 -5.05 12.31
C GLN A 275 -10.57 -6.57 12.28
N SER A 276 -9.37 -7.12 12.53
CA SER A 276 -9.16 -8.58 12.58
C SER A 276 -10.03 -9.27 13.64
N SER A 277 -10.36 -8.55 14.71
CA SER A 277 -11.16 -8.97 15.85
C SER A 277 -11.61 -7.73 16.64
N GLN A 278 -12.68 -7.85 17.42
CA GLN A 278 -13.14 -6.78 18.32
C GLN A 278 -12.50 -6.94 19.70
N CYS A 279 -11.53 -6.08 20.04
CA CYS A 279 -10.95 -6.04 21.38
C CYS A 279 -11.95 -5.49 22.41
N ARG A 280 -12.11 -6.18 23.53
CA ARG A 280 -13.01 -5.83 24.65
C ARG A 280 -12.29 -5.80 25.99
N ASN A 281 -11.15 -6.48 26.11
CA ASN A 281 -10.33 -6.50 27.33
C ASN A 281 -8.84 -6.29 27.01
N TRP A 282 -8.04 -6.04 28.03
CA TRP A 282 -6.62 -5.69 27.91
C TRP A 282 -5.68 -6.81 27.43
N GLN A 283 -6.19 -8.04 27.35
CA GLN A 283 -5.43 -9.20 26.83
C GLN A 283 -5.76 -9.49 25.37
N ASP A 284 -6.83 -8.90 24.84
CA ASP A 284 -7.15 -8.98 23.43
C ASP A 284 -6.07 -8.25 22.58
N SER A 285 -6.03 -8.57 21.30
CA SER A 285 -5.25 -7.82 20.33
C SER A 285 -5.90 -7.88 18.96
N SER A 286 -5.74 -6.83 18.17
CA SER A 286 -6.29 -6.73 16.82
C SER A 286 -5.38 -5.91 15.91
N VAL A 287 -5.57 -6.08 14.61
CA VAL A 287 -5.03 -5.22 13.57
C VAL A 287 -6.18 -4.65 12.75
N SER A 288 -6.14 -3.35 12.46
CA SER A 288 -7.14 -2.67 11.64
C SER A 288 -6.74 -2.62 10.18
N TYR A 289 -7.72 -2.65 9.30
CA TYR A 289 -7.56 -2.60 7.85
C TYR A 289 -8.44 -1.50 7.28
N ALA A 290 -7.89 -0.69 6.39
CA ALA A 290 -8.65 0.32 5.65
C ALA A 290 -8.32 0.24 4.17
N ALA A 291 -9.32 0.48 3.33
CA ALA A 291 -9.17 0.52 1.88
C ALA A 291 -9.72 1.85 1.37
N GLY A 292 -8.96 2.55 0.55
CA GLY A 292 -9.35 3.86 0.00
C GLY A 292 -8.74 4.12 -1.37
N ALA A 293 -9.27 5.12 -2.06
CA ALA A 293 -8.85 5.48 -3.41
C ALA A 293 -8.72 7.00 -3.56
N LEU A 294 -7.71 7.42 -4.33
CA LEU A 294 -7.49 8.79 -4.82
C LEU A 294 -7.98 8.88 -6.25
N ILE A 295 -8.75 9.91 -6.58
CA ILE A 295 -9.04 10.32 -7.96
C ILE A 295 -8.39 11.68 -8.24
N VAL A 296 -7.97 11.87 -9.48
CA VAL A 296 -7.52 13.16 -10.03
C VAL A 296 -8.58 13.62 -11.01
N HIS A 297 -9.04 14.86 -10.85
CA HIS A 297 -10.08 15.48 -11.68
C HIS A 297 -9.49 16.18 -12.91
#